data_AF-A0A1D2QT67-F1
#
_entry.id   AF-A0A1D2QT67-F1
#
_cell.length_a   1.000
_cell.length_b   1.000
_cell.length_c   1.000
_cell.angle_alpha   90.00
_cell.angle_beta   90.00
_cell.angle_gamma   90.00
#
_symmetry.space_group_name_H-M   'P 1'
#
loop_
_entity.id
_entity.type
_entity.pdbx_description
1 polymer ?
#
loop_
_entity_poly.entity_id
_entity_poly.type
_entity_poly.pdbx_seq_one_letter_code
_entity_poly.pdbx_strand_id
1 'polypeptide(L)'
;MRDREASELVTKEIIEELNELRLRTGIGASALLRGQRRNTPSGLRSCTITRWLNGKTKTARKDHIDFVLTLWRSKLDNDHKRIELTPAYKEKLTSCRDRSGVGSTKLFKQLKQPPKGLTAAMIERWLADDVLTVREDHLKCVLNEWEKLALSPTHHQITASLKEELNDYKVRCYLGTQSLFNLCEDIPEGLTFHMVSGWLDGSIQSAHIDHIAFIREAWKGICKKRQEQFLSLDDKPTFFKTIEKYRRLMFLPGKIFLQANHIPDGLSPHTINHWFKKPAGAIRQDYVDWVIERCKALEQDDTRVIILTDDMIQALDIERARSGSGASKLFNQIDNIPDGIKMPTISRWINGYAKTIRKDHYDFILAAWKTLPDK
;
A
#
# COMPACT_ATOMS: atom_id res chain seq x y z
N MET A 1 -6.21 -38.17 -66.96
CA MET A 1 -6.92 -39.04 -66.01
C MET A 1 -6.41 -38.71 -64.62
N ARG A 2 -7.28 -38.31 -63.68
CA ARG A 2 -6.89 -38.17 -62.27
C ARG A 2 -7.04 -39.55 -61.67
N ASP A 3 -5.94 -40.21 -61.35
CA ASP A 3 -5.94 -41.47 -60.62
C ASP A 3 -6.75 -41.28 -59.35
N ARG A 4 -7.89 -41.96 -59.24
CA ARG A 4 -8.64 -42.05 -58.00
C ARG A 4 -7.80 -42.91 -57.06
N GLU A 5 -6.92 -42.27 -56.30
CA GLU A 5 -6.17 -42.93 -55.23
C GLU A 5 -7.15 -43.62 -54.28
N ALA A 6 -6.78 -44.81 -53.82
CA ALA A 6 -7.62 -45.65 -52.97
C ALA A 6 -8.00 -44.90 -51.69
N SER A 7 -9.30 -44.63 -51.55
CA SER A 7 -9.87 -44.10 -50.33
C SER A 7 -10.15 -45.26 -49.38
N GLU A 8 -9.74 -45.13 -48.12
CA GLU A 8 -9.97 -46.08 -47.04
C GLU A 8 -11.00 -45.52 -46.05
N LEU A 9 -11.74 -46.41 -45.40
CA LEU A 9 -12.68 -46.03 -44.34
C LEU A 9 -11.88 -45.64 -43.09
N VAL A 10 -12.20 -44.48 -42.51
CA VAL A 10 -11.65 -44.06 -41.22
C VAL A 10 -12.43 -44.78 -40.14
N THR A 11 -11.94 -45.96 -39.74
CA THR A 11 -12.60 -46.80 -38.74
C THR A 11 -12.45 -46.23 -37.33
N LYS A 12 -13.22 -46.74 -36.36
CA LYS A 12 -13.13 -46.29 -34.96
C LYS A 12 -11.76 -46.59 -34.37
N GLU A 13 -11.16 -47.72 -34.75
CA GLU A 13 -9.86 -48.18 -34.29
C GLU A 13 -8.75 -47.20 -34.72
N ILE A 14 -8.78 -46.71 -35.96
CA ILE A 14 -7.83 -45.69 -36.44
C ILE A 14 -8.00 -44.37 -35.65
N ILE A 15 -9.24 -43.97 -35.36
CA ILE A 15 -9.53 -42.75 -34.59
C ILE A 15 -9.02 -42.89 -33.16
N GLU A 16 -9.23 -44.04 -32.53
CA GLU A 16 -8.75 -44.36 -31.19
C GLU A 16 -7.22 -44.35 -31.15
N GLU A 17 -6.55 -44.98 -32.11
CA GLU A 17 -5.09 -44.98 -32.20
C GLU A 17 -4.53 -43.56 -32.38
N LEU A 18 -5.09 -42.77 -33.32
CA LEU A 18 -4.66 -41.39 -33.53
C LEU A 18 -4.87 -40.54 -32.27
N ASN A 19 -5.98 -40.75 -31.54
CA ASN A 19 -6.23 -40.07 -30.28
C ASN A 19 -5.26 -40.50 -29.19
N GLU A 20 -4.94 -41.79 -29.08
CA GLU A 20 -3.94 -42.31 -28.14
C GLU A 20 -2.56 -41.71 -28.42
N LEU A 21 -2.10 -41.73 -29.66
CA LEU A 21 -0.83 -41.15 -30.08
C LEU A 21 -0.79 -39.63 -29.82
N ARG A 22 -1.88 -38.92 -30.13
CA ARG A 22 -2.03 -37.49 -29.85
C ARG A 22 -1.94 -37.21 -28.34
N LEU A 23 -2.60 -38.02 -27.51
CA LEU A 23 -2.59 -37.86 -26.05
C LEU A 23 -1.21 -38.17 -25.47
N ARG A 24 -0.58 -39.27 -25.89
CA ARG A 24 0.75 -39.70 -25.43
C ARG A 24 1.85 -38.71 -25.78
N THR A 25 1.82 -38.17 -27.00
CA THR A 25 2.82 -37.17 -27.45
C THR A 25 2.47 -35.74 -27.02
N GLY A 26 1.20 -35.45 -26.80
CA GLY A 26 0.68 -34.09 -26.59
C GLY A 26 0.90 -33.14 -27.77
N ILE A 27 1.19 -33.68 -28.95
CA ILE A 27 1.39 -32.90 -30.18
C ILE A 27 0.07 -32.85 -30.94
N GLY A 28 -0.51 -31.67 -31.11
CA GLY A 28 -1.71 -31.48 -31.94
C GLY A 28 -1.41 -31.55 -33.44
N ALA A 29 -2.43 -31.81 -34.26
CA ALA A 29 -2.30 -31.98 -35.72
C ALA A 29 -1.50 -30.86 -36.43
N SER A 30 -1.73 -29.59 -36.06
CA SER A 30 -0.99 -28.45 -36.65
C SER A 30 0.49 -28.44 -36.26
N ALA A 31 0.82 -28.85 -35.04
CA ALA A 31 2.21 -28.95 -34.58
C ALA A 31 2.91 -30.17 -35.19
N LEU A 32 2.17 -31.28 -35.37
CA LEU A 32 2.67 -32.49 -36.02
C LEU A 32 3.20 -32.20 -37.43
N LEU A 33 2.44 -31.45 -38.22
CA LEU A 33 2.82 -31.10 -39.59
C LEU A 33 3.82 -29.94 -39.69
N ARG A 34 4.11 -29.25 -38.58
CA ARG A 34 5.03 -28.10 -38.57
C ARG A 34 6.45 -28.56 -38.90
N GLY A 35 7.02 -28.00 -39.97
CA GLY A 35 8.36 -28.38 -40.45
C GLY A 35 8.38 -29.58 -41.40
N GLN A 36 7.25 -30.26 -41.65
CA GLN A 36 7.16 -31.41 -42.55
C GLN A 36 6.60 -31.07 -43.94
N ARG A 37 6.57 -29.79 -44.31
CA ARG A 37 5.90 -29.31 -45.54
C ARG A 37 6.38 -30.01 -46.83
N ARG A 38 7.67 -30.38 -46.91
CA ARG A 38 8.23 -31.04 -48.10
C ARG A 38 7.83 -32.51 -48.22
N ASN A 39 7.54 -33.16 -47.10
CA ASN A 39 7.22 -34.59 -47.04
C ASN A 39 5.72 -34.84 -46.85
N THR A 40 4.92 -33.78 -46.67
CA THR A 40 3.48 -33.91 -46.41
C THR A 40 2.76 -34.28 -47.71
N PRO A 41 2.01 -35.39 -47.75
CA PRO A 41 1.20 -35.78 -48.91
C PRO A 41 0.30 -34.64 -49.41
N SER A 42 0.17 -34.52 -50.73
CA SER A 42 -0.62 -33.45 -51.34
C SER A 42 -2.07 -33.46 -50.82
N GLY A 43 -2.56 -32.28 -50.43
CA GLY A 43 -3.92 -32.12 -49.89
C GLY A 43 -4.08 -32.44 -48.39
N LEU A 44 -3.08 -33.03 -47.72
CA LEU A 44 -3.13 -33.25 -46.28
C LEU A 44 -2.90 -31.92 -45.52
N ARG A 45 -3.90 -31.50 -44.74
CA ARG A 45 -3.86 -30.30 -43.89
C ARG A 45 -4.18 -30.66 -42.45
N SER A 46 -3.76 -29.83 -41.51
CA SER A 46 -4.03 -30.08 -40.08
C SER A 46 -5.53 -30.15 -39.77
N CYS A 47 -6.35 -29.34 -40.43
CA CYS A 47 -7.81 -29.38 -40.29
C CYS A 47 -8.40 -30.70 -40.78
N THR A 48 -7.79 -31.38 -41.76
CA THR A 48 -8.19 -32.71 -42.23
C THR A 48 -7.98 -33.73 -41.11
N ILE A 49 -6.81 -33.73 -40.48
CA ILE A 49 -6.49 -34.62 -39.35
C ILE A 49 -7.44 -34.37 -38.17
N THR A 50 -7.71 -33.10 -37.85
CA THR A 50 -8.68 -32.75 -36.78
C THR A 50 -10.08 -33.27 -37.08
N ARG A 51 -10.52 -33.30 -38.34
CA ARG A 51 -11.81 -33.89 -38.71
C ARG A 51 -11.85 -35.40 -38.49
N TRP A 52 -10.76 -36.11 -38.77
CA TRP A 52 -10.65 -37.55 -38.47
C TRP A 52 -10.71 -37.82 -36.97
N LEU A 53 -9.92 -37.09 -36.17
CA LEU A 53 -9.88 -37.23 -34.71
C LEU A 53 -11.25 -37.00 -34.05
N ASN A 54 -12.08 -36.15 -34.66
CA ASN A 54 -13.43 -35.84 -34.19
C ASN A 54 -14.52 -36.74 -34.81
N GLY A 55 -14.15 -37.75 -35.61
CA GLY A 55 -15.10 -38.64 -36.31
C GLY A 55 -15.99 -37.95 -37.36
N LYS A 56 -15.64 -36.74 -37.80
CA LYS A 56 -16.45 -35.95 -38.76
C LYS A 56 -16.26 -36.37 -40.22
N THR A 57 -15.38 -37.32 -40.50
CA THR A 57 -15.03 -37.75 -41.85
C THR A 57 -14.97 -39.26 -41.89
N LYS A 58 -15.72 -39.87 -42.81
CA LYS A 58 -15.89 -41.34 -42.90
C LYS A 58 -14.81 -41.99 -43.78
N THR A 59 -14.19 -41.23 -44.67
CA THR A 59 -13.23 -41.73 -45.64
C THR A 59 -12.01 -40.80 -45.72
N ALA A 60 -10.82 -41.37 -45.87
CA ALA A 60 -9.60 -40.63 -46.10
C ALA A 60 -8.69 -41.39 -47.07
N ARG A 61 -7.72 -40.70 -47.67
CA ARG A 61 -6.72 -41.39 -48.49
C ARG A 61 -5.80 -42.20 -47.57
N LYS A 62 -5.51 -43.44 -47.95
CA LYS A 62 -4.67 -44.34 -47.18
C LYS A 62 -3.28 -43.77 -46.88
N ASP A 63 -2.63 -43.21 -47.90
CA ASP A 63 -1.30 -42.60 -47.79
C ASP A 63 -1.27 -41.44 -46.78
N HIS A 64 -2.39 -40.73 -46.60
CA HIS A 64 -2.48 -39.68 -45.60
C HIS A 64 -2.57 -40.22 -44.17
N ILE A 65 -3.33 -41.29 -43.95
CA ILE A 65 -3.45 -41.95 -42.63
C ILE A 65 -2.09 -42.53 -42.24
N ASP A 66 -1.48 -43.30 -43.13
CA ASP A 66 -0.19 -43.97 -42.91
C ASP A 66 0.93 -42.95 -42.61
N PHE A 67 0.96 -41.83 -43.33
CA PHE A 67 1.90 -40.74 -43.08
C PHE A 67 1.71 -40.16 -41.68
N VAL A 68 0.47 -39.90 -41.26
CA VAL A 68 0.17 -39.28 -39.96
C VAL A 68 0.48 -40.22 -38.79
N LEU A 69 0.12 -41.51 -38.90
CA LEU A 69 0.47 -42.53 -37.91
C LEU A 69 1.98 -42.69 -37.79
N THR A 70 2.69 -42.83 -38.91
CA THR A 70 4.15 -42.94 -38.93
C THR A 70 4.81 -41.72 -38.29
N LEU A 71 4.33 -40.53 -38.64
CA LEU A 71 4.87 -39.29 -38.12
C LEU A 71 4.63 -39.16 -36.61
N TRP A 72 3.45 -39.50 -36.09
CA TRP A 72 3.20 -39.50 -34.64
C TRP A 72 3.99 -40.56 -33.89
N ARG A 73 4.07 -41.79 -34.42
CA ARG A 73 4.85 -42.88 -33.84
C ARG A 73 6.34 -42.50 -33.75
N SER A 74 6.91 -41.87 -34.78
CA SER A 74 8.30 -41.34 -34.72
C SER A 74 8.53 -40.26 -33.65
N LYS A 75 7.46 -39.62 -33.15
CA LYS A 75 7.54 -38.66 -32.04
C LYS A 75 7.43 -39.32 -30.67
N LEU A 76 6.93 -40.55 -30.58
CA LEU A 76 6.99 -41.32 -29.33
C LEU A 76 8.43 -41.68 -28.98
N ASP A 77 9.25 -42.01 -29.98
CA ASP A 77 10.66 -42.35 -29.78
C ASP A 77 11.50 -41.15 -29.32
N ASN A 78 10.97 -39.93 -29.50
CA ASN A 78 11.57 -38.70 -28.98
C ASN A 78 11.09 -38.41 -27.55
N ASP A 79 11.38 -39.34 -26.63
CA ASP A 79 11.63 -39.23 -25.18
C ASP A 79 10.80 -38.24 -24.32
N HIS A 80 9.59 -37.86 -24.76
CA HIS A 80 8.76 -36.89 -24.05
C HIS A 80 7.49 -37.56 -23.55
N LYS A 81 7.67 -38.58 -22.70
CA LYS A 81 6.59 -39.26 -22.01
C LYS A 81 5.72 -38.23 -21.28
N ARG A 82 4.42 -38.21 -21.61
CA ARG A 82 3.44 -37.43 -20.87
C ARG A 82 2.80 -38.28 -19.79
N ILE A 83 2.55 -37.66 -18.66
CA ILE A 83 1.86 -38.25 -17.53
C ILE A 83 0.63 -37.40 -17.21
N GLU A 84 -0.39 -38.04 -16.65
CA GLU A 84 -1.55 -37.35 -16.11
C GLU A 84 -1.13 -36.51 -14.90
N LEU A 85 -1.60 -35.26 -14.86
CA LEU A 85 -1.36 -34.36 -13.74
C LEU A 85 -2.44 -34.61 -12.68
N THR A 86 -2.23 -35.67 -11.90
CA THR A 86 -3.15 -36.10 -10.83
C THR A 86 -3.31 -35.02 -9.75
N PRO A 87 -4.39 -35.03 -8.95
CA PRO A 87 -4.57 -34.11 -7.83
C PRO A 87 -3.39 -34.10 -6.86
N ALA A 88 -2.77 -35.26 -6.60
CA ALA A 88 -1.60 -35.38 -5.74
C ALA A 88 -0.37 -34.61 -6.28
N TYR A 89 -0.13 -34.62 -7.60
CA TYR A 89 0.94 -33.81 -8.19
C TYR A 89 0.65 -32.32 -8.10
N LYS A 90 -0.60 -31.90 -8.25
CA LYS A 90 -1.01 -30.49 -8.13
C LYS A 90 -0.82 -29.98 -6.70
N GLU A 91 -1.28 -30.75 -5.71
CA GLU A 91 -1.05 -30.45 -4.30
C GLU A 91 0.45 -30.34 -4.00
N LYS A 92 1.25 -31.25 -4.54
CA LYS A 92 2.71 -31.22 -4.39
C LYS A 92 3.33 -29.95 -5.02
N LEU A 93 2.94 -29.57 -6.24
CA LEU A 93 3.41 -28.35 -6.90
C LEU A 93 3.04 -27.10 -6.09
N THR A 94 1.77 -26.99 -5.68
CA THR A 94 1.26 -25.89 -4.86
C THR A 94 2.00 -25.80 -3.54
N SER A 95 2.16 -26.92 -2.83
CA SER A 95 2.92 -26.98 -1.57
C SER A 95 4.39 -26.56 -1.74
N CYS A 96 5.06 -26.98 -2.82
CA CYS A 96 6.45 -26.58 -3.04
C CYS A 96 6.58 -25.10 -3.44
N ARG A 97 5.65 -24.58 -4.25
CA ARG A 97 5.56 -23.15 -4.59
C ARG A 97 5.34 -22.32 -3.33
N ASP A 98 4.38 -22.70 -2.50
CA ASP A 98 3.98 -21.95 -1.32
C ASP A 98 5.06 -22.00 -0.23
N ARG A 99 5.74 -23.14 -0.05
CA ARG A 99 6.89 -23.25 0.87
C ARG A 99 8.11 -22.47 0.41
N SER A 100 8.41 -22.47 -0.89
CA SER A 100 9.56 -21.74 -1.43
C SER A 100 9.31 -20.23 -1.53
N GLY A 101 8.04 -19.79 -1.62
CA GLY A 101 7.66 -18.40 -1.90
C GLY A 101 8.05 -17.94 -3.31
N VAL A 102 8.47 -18.86 -4.19
CA VAL A 102 8.95 -18.55 -5.54
C VAL A 102 7.86 -18.87 -6.56
N GLY A 103 7.26 -17.83 -7.15
CA GLY A 103 6.30 -17.99 -8.25
C GLY A 103 6.93 -18.56 -9.53
N SER A 104 6.10 -19.07 -10.44
CA SER A 104 6.55 -19.84 -11.61
C SER A 104 7.50 -19.07 -12.54
N THR A 105 7.28 -17.76 -12.70
CA THR A 105 8.16 -16.90 -13.51
C THR A 105 9.56 -16.77 -12.92
N LYS A 106 9.65 -16.60 -11.60
CA LYS A 106 10.94 -16.49 -10.90
C LYS A 106 11.66 -17.84 -10.88
N LEU A 107 10.93 -18.93 -10.63
CA LEU A 107 11.46 -20.29 -10.75
C LEU A 107 12.06 -20.52 -12.13
N PHE A 108 11.30 -20.22 -13.19
CA PHE A 108 11.76 -20.44 -14.56
C PHE A 108 13.03 -19.65 -14.89
N LYS A 109 13.13 -18.40 -14.41
CA LYS A 109 14.34 -17.59 -14.57
C LYS A 109 15.56 -18.15 -13.83
N GLN A 110 15.36 -18.91 -12.76
CA GLN A 110 16.43 -19.54 -11.97
C GLN A 110 16.90 -20.88 -12.57
N LEU A 111 16.11 -21.50 -13.46
CA LEU A 111 16.51 -22.73 -14.14
C LEU A 111 17.69 -22.45 -15.09
N LYS A 112 18.88 -22.97 -14.77
CA LYS A 112 20.08 -22.82 -15.62
C LYS A 112 19.90 -23.40 -17.02
N GLN A 113 19.17 -24.51 -17.14
CA GLN A 113 18.91 -25.21 -18.40
C GLN A 113 17.48 -25.78 -18.38
N PRO A 114 16.45 -24.96 -18.68
CA PRO A 114 15.09 -25.45 -18.70
C PRO A 114 14.91 -26.49 -19.82
N PRO A 115 14.20 -27.60 -19.57
CA PRO A 115 13.85 -28.57 -20.61
C PRO A 115 13.21 -27.89 -21.82
N LYS A 116 13.56 -28.36 -23.04
CA LYS A 116 13.12 -27.73 -24.29
C LYS A 116 11.59 -27.60 -24.33
N GLY A 117 11.13 -26.36 -24.50
CA GLY A 117 9.71 -26.02 -24.61
C GLY A 117 9.00 -25.81 -23.28
N LEU A 118 9.66 -25.98 -22.12
CA LEU A 118 9.12 -25.53 -20.85
C LEU A 118 9.08 -24.00 -20.83
N THR A 119 8.00 -23.42 -20.30
CA THR A 119 7.85 -21.97 -20.14
C THR A 119 7.17 -21.67 -18.80
N ALA A 120 7.37 -20.46 -18.25
CA ALA A 120 6.69 -20.03 -17.03
C ALA A 120 5.16 -20.12 -17.14
N ALA A 121 4.60 -19.75 -18.30
CA ALA A 121 3.16 -19.82 -18.56
C ALA A 121 2.62 -21.26 -18.54
N MET A 122 3.42 -22.26 -18.93
CA MET A 122 3.00 -23.65 -18.81
C MET A 122 2.89 -24.07 -17.34
N ILE A 123 3.84 -23.67 -16.51
CA ILE A 123 3.83 -23.97 -15.08
C ILE A 123 2.60 -23.33 -14.40
N GLU A 124 2.30 -22.07 -14.71
CA GLU A 124 1.07 -21.40 -14.22
C GLU A 124 -0.19 -22.16 -14.62
N ARG A 125 -0.29 -22.62 -15.87
CA ARG A 125 -1.44 -23.41 -16.33
C ARG A 125 -1.57 -24.77 -15.64
N TRP A 126 -0.47 -25.37 -15.17
CA TRP A 126 -0.55 -26.60 -14.36
C TRP A 126 -1.18 -26.33 -12.99
N LEU A 127 -0.91 -25.16 -12.42
CA LEU A 127 -1.46 -24.72 -11.13
C LEU A 127 -2.92 -24.24 -11.25
N ALA A 128 -3.30 -23.68 -12.39
CA ALA A 128 -4.65 -23.18 -12.68
C ALA A 128 -5.68 -24.27 -13.06
N ASP A 129 -5.30 -25.55 -13.03
CA ASP A 129 -6.14 -26.69 -13.42
C ASP A 129 -6.54 -26.74 -14.92
N ASP A 130 -5.86 -25.97 -15.76
CA ASP A 130 -6.14 -25.87 -17.21
C ASP A 130 -5.53 -26.99 -18.05
N VAL A 131 -4.83 -27.94 -17.43
CA VAL A 131 -4.00 -28.96 -18.11
C VAL A 131 -4.14 -30.32 -17.44
N LEU A 132 -4.62 -31.30 -18.21
CA LEU A 132 -4.80 -32.69 -17.74
C LEU A 132 -3.52 -33.52 -17.81
N THR A 133 -2.63 -33.26 -18.77
CA THR A 133 -1.40 -34.03 -18.95
C THR A 133 -0.20 -33.12 -19.13
N VAL A 134 0.93 -33.49 -18.55
CA VAL A 134 2.19 -32.74 -18.62
C VAL A 134 3.30 -33.66 -19.07
N ARG A 135 4.40 -33.09 -19.58
CA ARG A 135 5.59 -33.89 -19.86
C ARG A 135 6.27 -34.27 -18.53
N GLU A 136 6.65 -35.53 -18.40
CA GLU A 136 7.23 -36.06 -17.17
C GLU A 136 8.57 -35.40 -16.82
N ASP A 137 9.42 -35.15 -17.82
CA ASP A 137 10.70 -34.45 -17.66
C ASP A 137 10.54 -33.01 -17.18
N HIS A 138 9.53 -32.31 -17.74
CA HIS A 138 9.16 -30.95 -17.34
C HIS A 138 8.69 -30.91 -15.88
N LEU A 139 7.78 -31.81 -15.50
CA LEU A 139 7.24 -31.88 -14.13
C LEU A 139 8.35 -32.20 -13.12
N LYS A 140 9.20 -33.19 -13.40
CA LYS A 140 10.32 -33.56 -12.53
C LYS A 140 11.31 -32.41 -12.35
N CYS A 141 11.64 -31.69 -13.43
CA CYS A 141 12.53 -30.53 -13.36
C CYS A 141 11.96 -29.44 -12.44
N VAL A 142 10.68 -29.08 -12.62
CA VAL A 142 10.00 -28.05 -11.83
C VAL A 142 9.89 -28.44 -10.36
N LEU A 143 9.45 -29.68 -10.07
CA LEU A 143 9.35 -30.17 -8.69
C LEU A 143 10.71 -30.21 -7.99
N ASN A 144 11.75 -30.74 -8.64
CA ASN A 144 13.09 -30.82 -8.04
C ASN A 144 13.64 -29.43 -7.72
N GLU A 145 13.45 -28.46 -8.62
CA GLU A 145 13.96 -27.11 -8.38
C GLU A 145 13.18 -26.38 -7.28
N TRP A 146 11.85 -26.49 -7.25
CA TRP A 146 11.07 -25.96 -6.13
C TRP A 146 11.38 -26.67 -4.81
N GLU A 147 11.61 -27.98 -4.81
CA GLU A 147 12.01 -28.72 -3.59
C GLU A 147 13.36 -28.22 -3.05
N LYS A 148 14.37 -28.00 -3.91
CA LYS A 148 15.63 -27.38 -3.48
C LYS A 148 15.43 -25.99 -2.88
N LEU A 149 14.58 -25.17 -3.51
CA LEU A 149 14.25 -23.84 -3.01
C LEU A 149 13.44 -23.89 -1.71
N ALA A 150 12.62 -24.93 -1.51
CA ALA A 150 11.88 -25.14 -0.27
C ALA A 150 12.77 -25.64 0.88
N LEU A 151 13.85 -26.36 0.58
CA LEU A 151 14.83 -26.82 1.59
C LEU A 151 15.70 -25.70 2.15
N SER A 152 15.83 -24.59 1.42
CA SER A 152 16.36 -23.34 1.95
C SER A 152 15.18 -22.40 2.18
N PRO A 153 14.49 -22.45 3.35
CA PRO A 153 13.29 -21.66 3.60
C PRO A 153 13.65 -20.19 3.66
N THR A 154 13.75 -19.60 2.48
CA THR A 154 13.93 -18.17 2.27
C THR A 154 12.69 -17.40 2.66
N HIS A 155 11.52 -18.08 2.74
CA HIS A 155 10.25 -17.47 3.10
C HIS A 155 9.69 -18.09 4.38
N HIS A 156 9.18 -17.23 5.25
CA HIS A 156 8.49 -17.58 6.47
C HIS A 156 7.02 -17.19 6.36
N GLN A 157 6.13 -18.01 6.92
CA GLN A 157 4.70 -17.69 7.00
C GLN A 157 4.49 -16.53 7.98
N ILE A 158 3.67 -15.56 7.59
CA ILE A 158 3.24 -14.47 8.46
C ILE A 158 2.16 -15.02 9.40
N THR A 159 2.60 -15.56 10.53
CA THR A 159 1.69 -16.08 11.56
C THR A 159 0.91 -14.96 12.22
N ALA A 160 -0.22 -15.29 12.86
CA ALA A 160 -1.00 -14.33 13.64
C ALA A 160 -0.14 -13.65 14.73
N SER A 161 0.73 -14.42 15.39
CA SER A 161 1.65 -13.90 16.42
C SER A 161 2.65 -12.89 15.86
N LEU A 162 3.25 -13.16 14.69
CA LEU A 162 4.15 -12.21 14.04
C LEU A 162 3.41 -10.93 13.63
N LYS A 163 2.17 -11.06 13.11
CA LYS A 163 1.32 -9.92 12.76
C LYS A 163 0.96 -9.08 13.98
N GLU A 164 0.64 -9.69 15.11
CA GLU A 164 0.41 -9.00 16.39
C GLU A 164 1.67 -8.26 16.85
N GLU A 165 2.83 -8.92 16.82
CA GLU A 165 4.11 -8.29 17.18
C GLU A 165 4.39 -7.04 16.33
N LEU A 166 4.25 -7.15 14.99
CA LEU A 166 4.50 -6.02 14.10
C LEU A 166 3.48 -4.88 14.28
N ASN A 167 2.21 -5.20 14.51
CA ASN A 167 1.19 -4.19 14.82
C ASN A 167 1.47 -3.50 16.15
N ASP A 168 1.93 -4.24 17.15
CA ASP A 168 2.31 -3.69 18.45
C ASP A 168 3.49 -2.70 18.31
N TYR A 169 4.52 -3.01 17.51
CA TYR A 169 5.57 -2.02 17.20
C TYR A 169 5.00 -0.76 16.51
N LYS A 170 4.16 -0.95 15.49
CA LYS A 170 3.52 0.15 14.76
C LYS A 170 2.72 1.08 15.68
N VAL A 171 1.96 0.51 16.62
CA VAL A 171 1.15 1.25 17.59
C VAL A 171 2.03 1.94 18.63
N ARG A 172 2.95 1.21 19.28
CA ARG A 172 3.82 1.78 20.33
C ARG A 172 4.64 2.95 19.82
N CYS A 173 5.00 2.92 18.53
CA CYS A 173 5.94 3.87 17.96
C CYS A 173 5.25 4.91 17.08
N TYR A 174 3.92 4.84 16.94
CA TYR A 174 3.08 5.71 16.12
C TYR A 174 3.66 5.92 14.72
N LEU A 175 4.12 4.82 14.10
CA LEU A 175 4.87 4.85 12.85
C LEU A 175 4.23 3.94 11.82
N GLY A 176 3.61 4.54 10.80
CA GLY A 176 3.10 3.80 9.65
C GLY A 176 4.21 3.12 8.84
N THR A 177 3.85 2.15 8.02
CA THR A 177 4.80 1.40 7.17
C THR A 177 5.56 2.30 6.20
N GLN A 178 4.91 3.28 5.57
CA GLN A 178 5.60 4.26 4.72
C GLN A 178 6.64 5.07 5.51
N SER A 179 6.26 5.57 6.69
CA SER A 179 7.16 6.36 7.53
C SER A 179 8.33 5.55 8.06
N LEU A 180 8.13 4.25 8.34
CA LEU A 180 9.22 3.33 8.65
C LEU A 180 10.24 3.32 7.50
N PHE A 181 9.79 3.12 6.26
CA PHE A 181 10.67 3.03 5.10
C PHE A 181 11.42 4.35 4.84
N ASN A 182 10.77 5.49 5.03
CA ASN A 182 11.43 6.80 4.91
C ASN A 182 12.54 7.02 5.95
N LEU A 183 12.55 6.26 7.05
CA LEU A 183 13.53 6.37 8.13
C LEU A 183 14.62 5.29 8.08
N CYS A 184 14.48 4.31 7.18
CA CYS A 184 15.43 3.21 7.07
C CYS A 184 16.36 3.42 5.88
N GLU A 185 17.65 3.17 6.10
CA GLU A 185 18.65 3.01 5.04
C GLU A 185 18.77 1.52 4.69
N ASP A 186 19.35 1.20 3.53
CA ASP A 186 19.66 -0.16 3.08
C ASP A 186 18.47 -1.16 3.07
N ILE A 187 17.33 -0.72 2.56
CA ILE A 187 16.13 -1.58 2.44
C ILE A 187 16.43 -2.78 1.53
N PRO A 188 16.19 -4.03 1.98
CA PRO A 188 16.40 -5.23 1.17
C PRO A 188 15.73 -5.18 -0.20
N GLU A 189 16.40 -5.70 -1.24
CA GLU A 189 15.85 -5.69 -2.61
C GLU A 189 14.47 -6.37 -2.67
N GLY A 190 13.53 -5.69 -3.34
CA GLY A 190 12.16 -6.15 -3.52
C GLY A 190 11.26 -5.96 -2.31
N LEU A 191 11.78 -5.59 -1.14
CA LEU A 191 10.95 -5.24 0.02
C LEU A 191 10.34 -3.85 -0.19
N THR A 192 9.01 -3.76 -0.11
CA THR A 192 8.28 -2.49 -0.22
C THR A 192 7.36 -2.29 0.98
N PHE A 193 7.03 -1.03 1.29
CA PHE A 193 6.12 -0.73 2.40
C PHE A 193 4.71 -1.33 2.18
N HIS A 194 4.29 -1.51 0.92
CA HIS A 194 3.04 -2.20 0.57
C HIS A 194 3.05 -3.66 0.98
N MET A 195 4.20 -4.35 0.84
CA MET A 195 4.33 -5.73 1.30
C MET A 195 4.13 -5.81 2.81
N VAL A 196 4.79 -4.93 3.56
CA VAL A 196 4.65 -4.88 5.03
C VAL A 196 3.22 -4.55 5.43
N SER A 197 2.56 -3.60 4.75
CA SER A 197 1.13 -3.34 4.96
C SER A 197 0.28 -4.59 4.70
N GLY A 198 0.59 -5.35 3.64
CA GLY A 198 -0.07 -6.61 3.32
C GLY A 198 0.16 -7.72 4.36
N TRP A 199 1.33 -7.75 5.01
CA TRP A 199 1.56 -8.64 6.15
C TRP A 199 0.68 -8.26 7.34
N LEU A 200 0.55 -6.94 7.61
CA LEU A 200 -0.23 -6.43 8.72
C LEU A 200 -1.74 -6.58 8.52
N ASP A 201 -2.26 -6.44 7.30
CA ASP A 201 -3.68 -6.64 7.00
C ASP A 201 -4.03 -8.12 6.74
N GLY A 202 -3.03 -8.95 6.41
CA GLY A 202 -3.19 -10.39 6.16
C GLY A 202 -3.44 -10.75 4.69
N SER A 203 -3.40 -9.78 3.78
CA SER A 203 -3.46 -10.01 2.33
C SER A 203 -2.22 -10.71 1.79
N ILE A 204 -1.09 -10.62 2.51
CA ILE A 204 0.16 -11.34 2.19
C ILE A 204 0.51 -12.25 3.36
N GLN A 205 0.49 -13.56 3.12
CA GLN A 205 0.65 -14.60 4.15
C GLN A 205 2.06 -15.16 4.26
N SER A 206 2.98 -14.78 3.37
CA SER A 206 4.37 -15.20 3.43
C SER A 206 5.30 -14.07 3.02
N ALA A 207 6.50 -14.06 3.59
CA ALA A 207 7.52 -13.07 3.28
C ALA A 207 8.91 -13.67 3.40
N HIS A 208 9.89 -13.05 2.74
CA HIS A 208 11.28 -13.46 2.88
C HIS A 208 11.74 -13.29 4.34
N ILE A 209 12.49 -14.26 4.87
CA ILE A 209 12.94 -14.26 6.26
C ILE A 209 13.80 -13.03 6.58
N ASP A 210 14.70 -12.65 5.66
CA ASP A 210 15.52 -11.44 5.80
C ASP A 210 14.67 -10.16 5.79
N HIS A 211 13.56 -10.14 5.04
CA HIS A 211 12.65 -9.00 5.03
C HIS A 211 11.94 -8.87 6.37
N ILE A 212 11.49 -9.99 6.95
CA ILE A 212 10.87 -10.00 8.29
C ILE A 212 11.89 -9.55 9.34
N ALA A 213 13.10 -10.10 9.32
CA ALA A 213 14.16 -9.77 10.25
C ALA A 213 14.51 -8.28 10.18
N PHE A 214 14.70 -7.74 8.98
CA PHE A 214 14.94 -6.31 8.74
C PHE A 214 13.83 -5.45 9.35
N ILE A 215 12.56 -5.76 9.06
CA ILE A 215 11.43 -4.96 9.53
C ILE A 215 11.29 -5.01 11.07
N ARG A 216 11.53 -6.17 11.69
CA ARG A 216 11.52 -6.30 13.16
C ARG A 216 12.61 -5.44 13.79
N GLU A 217 13.85 -5.54 13.31
CA GLU A 217 14.97 -4.77 13.86
C GLU A 217 14.84 -3.26 13.59
N ALA A 218 14.37 -2.88 12.40
CA ALA A 218 14.11 -1.49 12.05
C ALA A 218 13.08 -0.84 12.98
N TRP A 219 11.92 -1.48 13.16
CA TRP A 219 10.91 -0.96 14.10
C TRP A 219 11.43 -0.94 15.52
N LYS A 220 12.02 -2.04 16.00
CA LYS A 220 12.56 -2.13 17.37
C LYS A 220 13.59 -1.04 17.65
N GLY A 221 14.49 -0.77 16.71
CA GLY A 221 15.48 0.30 16.80
C GLY A 221 14.86 1.70 16.90
N ILE A 222 13.86 1.99 16.06
CA ILE A 222 13.13 3.27 16.11
C ILE A 222 12.31 3.40 17.40
N CYS A 223 11.66 2.32 17.81
CA CYS A 223 10.88 2.25 19.03
C CYS A 223 11.72 2.55 20.26
N LYS A 224 12.92 1.98 20.35
CA LYS A 224 13.87 2.27 21.43
C LYS A 224 14.26 3.75 21.46
N LYS A 225 14.70 4.29 20.31
CA LYS A 225 15.07 5.72 20.19
C LYS A 225 13.91 6.65 20.56
N ARG A 226 12.68 6.29 20.21
CA ARG A 226 11.50 7.11 20.50
C ARG A 226 11.00 6.96 21.94
N GLN A 227 11.09 5.79 22.56
CA GLN A 227 10.70 5.61 23.96
C GLN A 227 11.48 6.53 24.90
N GLU A 228 12.74 6.83 24.57
CA GLU A 228 13.56 7.83 25.28
C GLU A 228 13.03 9.27 25.11
N GLN A 229 12.19 9.53 24.11
CA GLN A 229 11.61 10.84 23.77
C GLN A 229 10.13 10.97 24.17
N PHE A 230 9.50 9.91 24.66
CA PHE A 230 8.11 9.94 25.07
C PHE A 230 7.99 10.26 26.54
N LEU A 231 7.05 11.13 26.86
CA LEU A 231 6.70 11.43 28.24
C LEU A 231 5.68 10.44 28.77
N SER A 232 5.95 9.90 29.96
CA SER A 232 4.88 9.33 30.77
C SER A 232 3.86 10.42 31.10
N LEU A 233 2.57 10.10 30.92
CA LEU A 233 1.46 11.01 31.20
C LEU A 233 1.10 11.06 32.69
N ASP A 234 1.54 10.06 33.45
CA ASP A 234 1.22 9.95 34.87
C ASP A 234 1.85 11.08 35.69
N ASP A 235 2.92 11.72 35.18
CA ASP A 235 3.62 12.84 35.83
C ASP A 235 3.09 14.24 35.43
N LYS A 236 1.98 14.34 34.69
CA LYS A 236 1.67 15.56 33.91
C LYS A 236 0.33 16.29 34.13
N PRO A 237 -0.29 16.32 35.33
CA PRO A 237 -1.33 17.31 35.64
C PRO A 237 -0.94 18.75 35.28
N THR A 238 0.35 19.10 35.47
CA THR A 238 0.90 20.44 35.18
C THR A 238 0.89 20.77 33.68
N PHE A 239 1.17 19.80 32.81
CA PHE A 239 1.14 20.00 31.36
C PHE A 239 -0.28 20.29 30.87
N PHE A 240 -1.25 19.44 31.23
CA PHE A 240 -2.64 19.65 30.81
C PHE A 240 -3.21 20.95 31.38
N LYS A 241 -2.88 21.31 32.62
CA LYS A 241 -3.24 22.62 33.19
C LYS A 241 -2.67 23.78 32.35
N THR A 242 -1.42 23.66 31.90
CA THR A 242 -0.75 24.67 31.06
C THR A 242 -1.37 24.76 29.67
N ILE A 243 -1.63 23.63 29.03
CA ILE A 243 -2.22 23.57 27.69
C ILE A 243 -3.70 24.02 27.71
N GLU A 244 -4.45 23.70 28.76
CA GLU A 244 -5.83 24.17 28.95
C GLU A 244 -5.89 25.69 29.15
N LYS A 245 -4.90 26.30 29.82
CA LYS A 245 -4.73 27.78 29.85
C LYS A 245 -4.66 28.33 28.42
N TYR A 246 -3.80 27.79 27.56
CA TYR A 246 -3.63 28.27 26.18
C TYR A 246 -4.84 27.99 25.29
N ARG A 247 -5.59 26.92 25.57
CA ARG A 247 -6.86 26.66 24.91
C ARG A 247 -7.90 27.73 25.23
N ARG A 248 -7.99 28.17 26.49
CA ARG A 248 -8.88 29.28 26.91
C ARG A 248 -8.48 30.62 26.28
N LEU A 249 -7.19 30.83 26.04
CA LEU A 249 -6.67 31.96 25.26
C LEU A 249 -6.90 31.83 23.74
N MET A 250 -7.60 30.77 23.30
CA MET A 250 -7.89 30.47 21.89
C MET A 250 -6.65 30.32 21.00
N PHE A 251 -5.51 29.89 21.55
CA PHE A 251 -4.31 29.58 20.77
C PHE A 251 -4.40 28.19 20.13
N LEU A 252 -5.03 27.25 20.82
CA LEU A 252 -5.09 25.84 20.42
C LEU A 252 -6.45 25.47 19.80
N PRO A 253 -6.46 24.48 18.90
CA PRO A 253 -5.29 23.80 18.33
C PRO A 253 -4.69 24.56 17.14
N GLY A 254 -5.43 25.48 16.51
CA GLY A 254 -5.11 25.95 15.17
C GLY A 254 -4.10 27.09 15.08
N LYS A 255 -4.17 28.10 15.97
CA LYS A 255 -3.36 29.32 15.81
C LYS A 255 -1.86 29.07 15.95
N ILE A 256 -1.45 28.09 16.76
CA ILE A 256 -0.03 27.76 16.91
C ILE A 256 0.63 27.32 15.60
N PHE A 257 -0.14 26.82 14.62
CA PHE A 257 0.37 26.40 13.32
C PHE A 257 0.38 27.52 12.27
N LEU A 258 -0.30 28.65 12.52
CA LEU A 258 -0.31 29.76 11.58
C LEU A 258 1.10 30.37 11.50
N GLN A 259 1.63 30.42 10.28
CA GLN A 259 2.96 30.95 9.96
C GLN A 259 4.10 30.29 10.75
N ALA A 260 3.88 29.07 11.24
CA ALA A 260 4.88 28.36 12.02
C ALA A 260 5.88 27.66 11.09
N ASN A 261 7.17 27.87 11.36
CA ASN A 261 8.25 27.13 10.74
C ASN A 261 8.63 25.94 11.63
N HIS A 262 9.25 24.91 11.03
CA HIS A 262 9.80 23.75 11.76
C HIS A 262 8.77 23.02 12.65
N ILE A 263 7.57 22.76 12.12
CA ILE A 263 6.57 21.93 12.81
C ILE A 263 7.13 20.50 12.93
N PRO A 264 7.20 19.90 14.13
CA PRO A 264 7.65 18.52 14.29
C PRO A 264 6.85 17.54 13.42
N ASP A 265 7.54 16.63 12.73
CA ASP A 265 6.92 15.67 11.81
C ASP A 265 5.84 14.84 12.50
N GLY A 266 4.60 14.96 12.00
CA GLY A 266 3.41 14.28 12.53
C GLY A 266 2.64 15.06 13.60
N LEU A 267 3.12 16.24 14.00
CA LEU A 267 2.35 17.16 14.83
C LEU A 267 1.35 17.93 13.95
N SER A 268 0.07 17.86 14.30
CA SER A 268 -1.00 18.52 13.56
C SER A 268 -2.07 19.06 14.53
N PRO A 269 -2.97 19.95 14.08
CA PRO A 269 -4.12 20.36 14.89
C PRO A 269 -4.97 19.18 15.37
N HIS A 270 -5.06 18.12 14.56
CA HIS A 270 -5.76 16.89 14.94
C HIS A 270 -5.05 16.15 16.08
N THR A 271 -3.73 16.04 15.99
CA THR A 271 -2.88 15.43 17.04
C THR A 271 -3.10 16.12 18.38
N ILE A 272 -3.09 17.46 18.39
CA ILE A 272 -3.32 18.25 19.62
C ILE A 272 -4.75 18.09 20.14
N ASN A 273 -5.75 18.12 19.25
CA ASN A 273 -7.14 17.87 19.66
C ASN A 273 -7.31 16.49 20.30
N HIS A 274 -6.56 15.49 19.84
CA HIS A 274 -6.60 14.14 20.39
C HIS A 274 -6.10 14.10 21.84
N TRP A 275 -5.10 14.93 22.21
CA TRP A 275 -4.60 15.03 23.58
C TRP A 275 -5.71 15.34 24.59
N PHE A 276 -6.71 16.14 24.19
CA PHE A 276 -7.83 16.50 25.06
C PHE A 276 -8.96 15.47 25.09
N LYS A 277 -9.12 14.68 24.02
CA LYS A 277 -10.21 13.68 23.91
C LYS A 277 -9.86 12.37 24.60
N LYS A 278 -8.58 11.97 24.51
CA LYS A 278 -8.05 10.74 25.08
C LYS A 278 -6.69 11.05 25.69
N PRO A 279 -6.64 11.52 26.95
CA PRO A 279 -5.38 11.84 27.61
C PRO A 279 -4.54 10.60 27.93
N ALA A 280 -5.07 9.38 27.74
CA ALA A 280 -4.34 8.13 27.89
C ALA A 280 -3.59 7.76 26.60
N GLY A 281 -2.33 8.19 26.48
CA GLY A 281 -1.43 7.79 25.39
C GLY A 281 -0.16 8.64 25.34
N ALA A 282 1.02 8.01 25.33
CA ALA A 282 2.31 8.70 25.38
C ALA A 282 2.40 9.85 24.35
N ILE A 283 2.72 11.06 24.83
CA ILE A 283 2.92 12.24 23.98
C ILE A 283 4.43 12.44 23.80
N ARG A 284 4.86 12.69 22.56
CA ARG A 284 6.28 12.98 22.31
C ARG A 284 6.68 14.28 23.02
N GLN A 285 7.83 14.27 23.69
CA GLN A 285 8.34 15.42 24.44
C GLN A 285 8.62 16.62 23.52
N ASP A 286 9.18 16.38 22.33
CA ASP A 286 9.44 17.43 21.35
C ASP A 286 8.16 18.13 20.87
N TYR A 287 7.04 17.40 20.76
CA TYR A 287 5.73 18.00 20.47
C TYR A 287 5.27 18.90 21.62
N VAL A 288 5.42 18.42 22.86
CA VAL A 288 5.03 19.18 24.05
C VAL A 288 5.82 20.48 24.15
N ASP A 289 7.14 20.39 23.99
CA ASP A 289 8.03 21.56 24.08
C ASP A 289 7.73 22.56 22.99
N TRP A 290 7.61 22.10 21.74
CA TRP A 290 7.27 22.96 20.61
C TRP A 290 5.92 23.67 20.80
N VAL A 291 4.88 22.95 21.25
CA VAL A 291 3.55 23.54 21.49
C VAL A 291 3.61 24.56 22.62
N ILE A 292 4.31 24.27 23.72
CA ILE A 292 4.45 25.20 24.84
C ILE A 292 5.21 26.46 24.41
N GLU A 293 6.35 26.29 23.73
CA GLU A 293 7.16 27.41 23.22
C GLU A 293 6.34 28.28 22.28
N ARG A 294 5.61 27.66 21.34
CA ARG A 294 4.79 28.40 20.39
C ARG A 294 3.64 29.15 21.06
N CYS A 295 3.00 28.53 22.04
CA CYS A 295 1.98 29.18 22.86
C CYS A 295 2.54 30.37 23.64
N LYS A 296 3.75 30.26 24.21
CA LYS A 296 4.42 31.38 24.89
C LYS A 296 4.73 32.53 23.94
N ALA A 297 5.22 32.24 22.73
CA ALA A 297 5.47 33.25 21.71
C ALA A 297 4.18 33.98 21.31
N LEU A 298 3.07 33.24 21.12
CA LEU A 298 1.76 33.85 20.83
C LEU A 298 1.18 34.63 22.03
N GLU A 299 1.51 34.24 23.26
CA GLU A 299 1.13 35.00 24.46
C GLU A 299 1.86 36.34 24.55
N GLN A 300 3.05 36.46 23.92
CA GLN A 300 3.83 37.69 23.88
C GLN A 300 3.49 38.58 22.67
N ASP A 301 2.83 38.03 21.65
CA ASP A 301 2.41 38.78 20.46
C ASP A 301 1.33 39.81 20.81
N ASP A 302 1.61 41.11 20.61
CA ASP A 302 0.66 42.19 20.88
C ASP A 302 -0.48 42.24 19.86
N THR A 303 -0.32 41.65 18.69
CA THR A 303 -1.38 41.56 17.67
C THR A 303 -2.40 40.45 17.97
N ARG A 304 -2.19 39.68 19.05
CA ARG A 304 -3.04 38.54 19.38
C ARG A 304 -4.48 38.94 19.68
N VAL A 305 -5.43 38.09 19.27
CA VAL A 305 -6.83 38.23 19.64
C VAL A 305 -7.04 37.73 21.08
N ILE A 306 -7.52 38.62 21.95
CA ILE A 306 -7.91 38.36 23.33
C ILE A 306 -9.43 38.36 23.49
N ILE A 307 -9.92 37.74 24.57
CA ILE A 307 -11.32 37.82 24.98
C ILE A 307 -11.50 39.16 25.70
N LEU A 308 -12.53 39.91 25.31
CA LEU A 308 -12.88 41.17 25.94
C LEU A 308 -13.63 40.86 27.25
N THR A 309 -13.00 41.09 28.40
CA THR A 309 -13.61 40.86 29.73
C THR A 309 -14.52 42.02 30.13
N ASP A 310 -15.41 41.79 31.09
CA ASP A 310 -16.29 42.84 31.61
C ASP A 310 -15.49 44.03 32.17
N ASP A 311 -14.38 43.77 32.87
CA ASP A 311 -13.47 44.82 33.37
C ASP A 311 -12.85 45.65 32.24
N MET A 312 -12.48 45.02 31.12
CA MET A 312 -11.94 45.72 29.95
C MET A 312 -13.01 46.59 29.29
N ILE A 313 -14.25 46.09 29.19
CA ILE A 313 -15.38 46.86 28.68
C ILE A 313 -15.65 48.06 29.60
N GLN A 314 -15.66 47.82 30.91
CA GLN A 314 -15.86 48.85 31.92
C GLN A 314 -14.76 49.91 31.88
N ALA A 315 -13.49 49.52 31.68
CA ALA A 315 -12.39 50.46 31.53
C ALA A 315 -12.58 51.40 30.32
N LEU A 316 -13.02 50.86 29.17
CA LEU A 316 -13.36 51.68 28.01
C LEU A 316 -14.56 52.59 28.27
N ASP A 317 -15.58 52.09 28.97
CA ASP A 317 -16.78 52.87 29.28
C ASP A 317 -16.50 54.03 30.25
N ILE A 318 -15.64 53.81 31.26
CA ILE A 318 -15.19 54.85 32.18
C ILE A 318 -14.51 55.98 31.41
N GLU A 319 -13.55 55.68 30.54
CA GLU A 319 -12.84 56.71 29.78
C GLU A 319 -13.75 57.42 28.76
N ARG A 320 -14.69 56.68 28.15
CA ARG A 320 -15.76 57.25 27.31
C ARG A 320 -16.62 58.24 28.10
N ALA A 321 -17.04 57.86 29.31
CA ALA A 321 -17.89 58.69 30.16
C ALA A 321 -17.15 59.91 30.74
N ARG A 322 -15.85 59.77 31.06
CA ARG A 322 -14.96 60.84 31.54
C ARG A 322 -14.77 61.93 30.47
N SER A 323 -14.36 61.53 29.26
CA SER A 323 -14.06 62.44 28.15
C SER A 323 -15.29 63.03 27.44
N GLY A 324 -16.49 62.52 27.75
CA GLY A 324 -17.73 62.89 27.05
C GLY A 324 -17.70 62.59 25.54
N SER A 325 -16.76 61.78 25.07
CA SER A 325 -16.49 61.57 23.65
C SER A 325 -16.81 60.14 23.26
N GLY A 326 -17.94 59.96 22.56
CA GLY A 326 -18.35 58.66 22.02
C GLY A 326 -17.41 58.14 20.93
N ALA A 327 -17.57 56.87 20.54
CA ALA A 327 -16.69 56.20 19.59
C ALA A 327 -16.50 56.95 18.25
N SER A 328 -17.56 57.58 17.72
CA SER A 328 -17.47 58.39 16.50
C SER A 328 -16.58 59.62 16.67
N LYS A 329 -16.74 60.34 17.80
CA LYS A 329 -15.94 61.53 18.10
C LYS A 329 -14.47 61.16 18.35
N LEU A 330 -14.21 60.09 19.10
CA LEU A 330 -12.86 59.55 19.27
C LEU A 330 -12.24 59.22 17.91
N PHE A 331 -12.94 58.45 17.07
CA PHE A 331 -12.41 57.99 15.78
C PHE A 331 -12.03 59.14 14.85
N ASN A 332 -12.76 60.26 14.89
CA ASN A 332 -12.46 61.45 14.09
C ASN A 332 -11.33 62.32 14.68
N GLN A 333 -10.88 62.07 15.90
CA GLN A 333 -9.86 62.85 16.61
C GLN A 333 -8.50 62.14 16.70
N ILE A 334 -8.42 60.88 16.29
CA ILE A 334 -7.23 60.05 16.41
C ILE A 334 -6.61 59.82 15.03
N ASP A 335 -5.30 60.02 14.93
CA ASP A 335 -4.52 59.70 13.74
C ASP A 335 -3.87 58.31 13.87
N ASN A 336 -3.37 57.76 12.76
CA ASN A 336 -2.61 56.49 12.71
C ASN A 336 -3.38 55.28 13.29
N ILE A 337 -4.66 55.17 12.96
CA ILE A 337 -5.51 54.07 13.40
C ILE A 337 -4.97 52.73 12.86
N PRO A 338 -4.66 51.75 13.73
CA PRO A 338 -4.21 50.42 13.29
C PRO A 338 -5.16 49.75 12.29
N ASP A 339 -4.59 49.05 11.33
CA ASP A 339 -5.33 48.37 10.27
C ASP A 339 -6.39 47.42 10.84
N GLY A 340 -7.63 47.61 10.38
CA GLY A 340 -8.77 46.79 10.77
C GLY A 340 -9.60 47.32 11.93
N ILE A 341 -9.18 48.41 12.60
CA ILE A 341 -10.07 49.14 13.50
C ILE A 341 -11.03 49.99 12.65
N LYS A 342 -12.33 49.80 12.87
CA LYS A 342 -13.40 50.60 12.26
C LYS A 342 -14.31 51.15 13.35
N MET A 343 -14.89 52.32 13.14
CA MET A 343 -15.81 52.95 14.09
C MET A 343 -16.92 52.00 14.59
N PRO A 344 -17.63 51.22 13.73
CA PRO A 344 -18.64 50.28 14.20
C PRO A 344 -18.08 49.18 15.12
N THR A 345 -16.81 48.79 14.92
CA THR A 345 -16.15 47.77 15.74
C THR A 345 -15.94 48.27 17.17
N ILE A 346 -15.52 49.53 17.33
CA ILE A 346 -15.33 50.16 18.65
C ILE A 346 -16.65 50.21 19.42
N SER A 347 -17.73 50.65 18.77
CA SER A 347 -19.07 50.67 19.37
C SER A 347 -19.54 49.27 19.79
N ARG A 348 -19.22 48.24 19.00
CA ARG A 348 -19.56 46.84 19.36
C ARG A 348 -18.78 46.33 20.56
N TRP A 349 -17.53 46.77 20.76
CA TRP A 349 -16.75 46.42 21.95
C TRP A 349 -17.35 47.02 23.22
N ILE A 350 -17.62 48.33 23.23
CA ILE A 350 -18.17 49.02 24.41
C ILE A 350 -19.55 48.47 24.80
N ASN A 351 -20.38 48.15 23.81
CA ASN A 351 -21.73 47.63 24.06
C ASN A 351 -21.74 46.11 24.34
N GLY A 352 -20.58 45.45 24.44
CA GLY A 352 -20.48 44.01 24.70
C GLY A 352 -20.94 43.09 23.56
N TYR A 353 -21.21 43.64 22.37
CA TYR A 353 -21.65 42.85 21.19
C TYR A 353 -20.50 42.06 20.54
N ALA A 354 -19.25 42.43 20.79
CA ALA A 354 -18.08 41.72 20.33
C ALA A 354 -17.33 41.14 21.53
N LYS A 355 -17.13 39.81 21.53
CA LYS A 355 -16.49 39.08 22.64
C LYS A 355 -14.97 39.02 22.54
N THR A 356 -14.41 39.47 21.43
CA THR A 356 -12.98 39.35 21.12
C THR A 356 -12.46 40.60 20.43
N ILE A 357 -11.19 40.90 20.66
CA ILE A 357 -10.49 42.08 20.15
C ILE A 357 -8.99 41.74 19.99
N ARG A 358 -8.28 42.38 19.05
CA ARG A 358 -6.80 42.31 19.07
C ARG A 358 -6.26 43.14 20.25
N LYS A 359 -5.26 42.63 20.96
CA LYS A 359 -4.73 43.29 22.16
C LYS A 359 -4.19 44.70 21.83
N ASP A 360 -3.38 44.83 20.79
CA ASP A 360 -2.89 46.11 20.30
C ASP A 360 -4.01 47.10 19.94
N HIS A 361 -5.11 46.62 19.35
CA HIS A 361 -6.28 47.45 19.06
C HIS A 361 -6.98 47.93 20.34
N TYR A 362 -7.11 47.06 21.34
CA TYR A 362 -7.65 47.44 22.65
C TYR A 362 -6.77 48.49 23.33
N ASP A 363 -5.46 48.22 23.41
CA ASP A 363 -4.48 49.08 24.06
C ASP A 363 -4.44 50.46 23.38
N PHE A 364 -4.43 50.50 22.03
CA PHE A 364 -4.47 51.73 21.25
C PHE A 364 -5.72 52.57 21.56
N ILE A 365 -6.91 51.95 21.53
CA ILE A 365 -8.17 52.67 21.74
C ILE A 365 -8.31 53.17 23.18
N LEU A 366 -7.92 52.36 24.17
CA LEU A 366 -7.91 52.78 25.56
C LEU A 366 -6.93 53.93 25.80
N ALA A 367 -5.72 53.85 25.23
CA ALA A 367 -4.73 54.92 25.32
C ALA A 367 -5.24 56.21 24.65
N ALA A 368 -5.84 56.11 23.46
CA ALA A 368 -6.38 57.25 22.74
C ALA A 368 -7.45 57.98 23.55
N TRP A 369 -8.40 57.24 24.16
CA TRP A 369 -9.40 57.84 25.04
C TRP A 369 -8.80 58.53 26.27
N LYS A 370 -7.77 57.95 26.88
CA LYS A 370 -7.06 58.55 28.03
C LYS A 370 -6.42 59.90 27.71
N THR A 371 -6.06 60.16 26.46
CA THR A 371 -5.47 61.45 26.06
C THR A 371 -6.49 62.58 25.91
N LEU A 372 -7.79 62.26 25.82
CA LEU A 372 -8.82 63.29 25.70
C LEU A 372 -9.04 64.02 27.05
N PRO A 373 -9.31 65.34 27.02
CA PRO A 373 -9.60 66.11 28.23
C PRO A 373 -10.91 65.66 28.90
N ASP A 374 -11.05 65.97 30.19
CA ASP A 374 -12.32 65.81 30.91
C ASP A 374 -13.41 66.71 30.30
N LYS A 375 -14.65 66.24 30.35
CA LYS A 375 -15.83 66.92 29.78
C LYS A 375 -16.26 68.19 30.51
#